data_AF-A0A6V7IML5-F1
#
_entry.id   AF-A0A6V7IML5-F1
#
_cell.length_a   1.000
_cell.length_b   1.000
_cell.length_c   1.000
_cell.angle_alpha   90.00
_cell.angle_beta   90.00
_cell.angle_gamma   90.00
#
_symmetry.space_group_name_H-M   'P 1'
#
loop_
_entity.id
_entity.type
_entity.pdbx_description
1 polymer ?
#
loop_
_entity_poly.entity_id
_entity_poly.type
_entity_poly.pdbx_seq_one_letter_code
_entity_poly.pdbx_strand_id
1 'polypeptide(L)' 'DLEFHGVMRFYFQDSGQKVATKCIRVASDATSQAVIETLIEKFRPDMRMLSVPEYALYEIHENG' A
#
# COMPACT_ATOMS: atom_id res chain seq x y z
N ASP A 1 24.91 -5.47 7.99
CA ASP A 1 23.63 -5.24 7.29
C ASP A 1 23.67 -4.01 6.42
N LEU A 2 23.12 -4.14 5.21
CA LEU A 2 22.89 -3.06 4.25
C LEU A 2 21.40 -2.64 4.23
N GLU A 3 20.68 -2.93 5.32
CA GLU A 3 19.27 -2.58 5.46
C GLU A 3 19.13 -1.05 5.50
N PHE A 4 18.28 -0.51 4.63
CA PHE A 4 17.93 0.90 4.65
C PHE A 4 16.41 1.07 4.61
N HIS A 5 15.96 2.26 5.00
CA HIS A 5 14.55 2.57 5.10
C HIS A 5 14.19 3.78 4.24
N GLY A 6 13.14 3.65 3.44
CA GLY A 6 12.54 4.72 2.66
C GLY A 6 11.13 5.06 3.15
N VAL A 7 10.58 6.19 2.68
CA VAL A 7 9.15 6.50 2.81
C VAL A 7 8.52 6.41 1.43
N MET A 8 7.51 5.57 1.29
CA MET A 8 6.79 5.35 0.03
C MET A 8 5.34 5.81 0.18
N ARG A 9 4.80 6.42 -0.86
CA ARG A 9 3.39 6.85 -0.94
C ARG A 9 2.60 5.83 -1.74
N PHE A 10 1.54 5.31 -1.15
CA PHE A 10 0.61 4.37 -1.77
C PHE A 10 -0.73 5.03 -2.01
N TYR A 11 -1.36 4.64 -3.13
CA TYR A 11 -2.69 5.08 -3.54
C TYR A 11 -3.61 3.86 -3.51
N PHE A 12 -4.71 3.95 -2.76
CA PHE A 12 -5.74 2.94 -2.78
C PHE A 12 -6.71 3.23 -3.93
N GLN A 13 -6.85 2.26 -4.83
CA GLN A 13 -7.76 2.34 -5.96
C GLN A 13 -8.92 1.37 -5.73
N ASP A 14 -10.11 1.92 -5.45
CA ASP A 14 -11.38 1.19 -5.45
C ASP A 14 -12.17 1.54 -6.73
N SER A 15 -13.11 0.66 -7.07
CA SER A 15 -14.11 0.73 -8.14
C SER A 15 -14.89 2.05 -8.26
N GLY A 16 -14.79 2.96 -7.28
CA GLY A 16 -15.61 4.17 -7.17
C GLY A 16 -14.88 5.51 -7.00
N GLN A 17 -13.67 5.68 -7.55
CA GLN A 17 -12.93 6.97 -7.66
C GLN A 17 -12.44 7.64 -6.35
N LYS A 18 -12.71 7.10 -5.15
CA LYS A 18 -12.11 7.64 -3.92
C LYS A 18 -10.66 7.20 -3.79
N VAL A 19 -9.74 8.06 -4.22
CA VAL A 19 -8.30 7.85 -4.03
C VAL A 19 -7.93 8.21 -2.59
N ALA A 20 -7.79 7.19 -1.74
CA ALA A 20 -7.19 7.37 -0.41
C ALA A 20 -5.68 7.15 -0.50
N THR A 21 -4.88 7.96 0.20
CA THR A 21 -3.42 7.84 0.17
C THR A 21 -2.84 7.60 1.56
N LYS A 22 -1.79 6.79 1.65
CA LYS A 22 -1.01 6.59 2.88
C LYS A 22 0.48 6.60 2.54
N CYS A 23 1.27 7.26 3.37
CA CYS A 23 2.72 7.15 3.35
C CYS A 23 3.15 6.21 4.47
N ILE A 24 4.03 5.26 4.17
CA ILE A 24 4.60 4.35 5.17
C ILE A 24 6.12 4.26 5.02
N ARG A 25 6.79 3.94 6.13
CA ARG A 25 8.20 3.58 6.10
C ARG A 25 8.31 2.13 5.60
N VAL A 26 9.23 1.88 4.67
CA VAL A 26 9.49 0.56 4.07
C VAL A 26 10.98 0.26 4.16
N ALA A 27 11.32 -0.93 4.65
CA ALA A 27 12.69 -1.43 4.67
C ALA A 27 13.07 -2.02 3.31
N SER A 28 14.35 -2.00 2.95
CA SER A 28 14.86 -2.48 1.67
C SER A 28 14.65 -3.97 1.41
N ASP A 29 14.39 -4.75 2.46
CA ASP A 29 14.12 -6.19 2.45
C ASP A 29 12.65 -6.52 2.78
N ALA A 30 11.79 -5.51 2.92
CA ALA A 30 10.37 -5.72 3.15
C ALA A 30 9.71 -6.41 1.94
N THR A 31 8.93 -7.45 2.21
CA THR A 31 8.16 -8.14 1.17
C THR A 31 6.89 -7.34 0.80
N SER A 32 6.40 -7.54 -0.42
CA SER A 32 5.12 -6.94 -0.86
C SER A 32 3.96 -7.32 0.06
N GLN A 33 3.96 -8.54 0.60
CA GLN A 33 2.94 -9.00 1.54
C GLN A 33 2.94 -8.18 2.83
N ALA A 34 4.10 -7.95 3.44
CA ALA A 34 4.22 -7.13 4.65
C ALA A 34 3.77 -5.68 4.43
N VAL A 35 4.06 -5.13 3.25
CA VAL A 35 3.59 -3.81 2.83
C VAL A 35 2.06 -3.78 2.71
N ILE A 36 1.45 -4.78 2.06
CA ILE A 36 -0.01 -4.91 1.91
C ILE A 36 -0.69 -4.99 3.28
N GLU A 37 -0.22 -5.85 4.19
CA GLU A 37 -0.78 -6.01 5.53
C GLU A 37 -0.76 -4.68 6.32
N THR A 38 0.37 -3.97 6.25
CA THR A 38 0.52 -2.64 6.88
C THR A 38 -0.48 -1.63 6.32
N LEU A 39 -0.70 -1.64 4.99
CA LEU A 39 -1.65 -0.74 4.34
C LEU A 39 -3.09 -1.07 4.75
N ILE A 40 -3.47 -2.35 4.75
CA ILE A 40 -4.79 -2.82 5.21
C ILE A 40 -5.09 -2.26 6.60
N GLU A 41 -4.17 -2.41 7.55
CA GLU A 41 -4.35 -1.89 8.91
C GLU A 41 -4.54 -0.38 8.96
N LYS A 42 -3.75 0.37 8.18
CA LYS A 42 -3.82 1.85 8.14
C LYS A 42 -5.06 2.38 7.45
N PHE A 43 -5.65 1.60 6.54
CA PHE A 43 -6.85 1.96 5.80
C PHE A 43 -8.15 1.49 6.47
N ARG A 44 -8.11 0.43 7.31
CA ARG A 44 -9.28 -0.13 8.03
C ARG A 44 -10.14 0.90 8.80
N PRO A 45 -9.60 1.92 9.48
CA PRO A 45 -10.43 2.91 10.18
C PRO A 45 -11.31 3.75 9.24
N ASP A 46 -10.84 3.99 8.02
CA ASP A 46 -11.52 4.81 7.00
C ASP A 46 -12.47 3.97 6.13
N MET A 47 -12.27 2.64 6.08
CA MET A 47 -12.99 1.72 5.19
C MET A 47 -13.69 0.61 5.97
N ARG A 48 -14.92 0.88 6.41
CA ARG A 48 -15.84 -0.18 6.85
C ARG A 48 -16.16 -1.07 5.64
N MET A 49 -15.83 -2.35 5.75
CA MET A 49 -15.92 -3.43 4.74
C MET A 49 -14.74 -3.52 3.77
N LEU A 50 -13.68 -4.22 4.19
CA LEU A 50 -12.82 -4.94 3.25
C LEU A 50 -13.39 -6.35 3.09
N SER A 51 -14.49 -6.46 2.36
CA SER A 51 -15.01 -7.75 1.87
C SER A 51 -14.29 -8.20 0.58
N VAL A 52 -13.10 -7.65 0.30
CA VAL A 52 -12.29 -8.03 -0.86
C VAL A 52 -11.05 -8.75 -0.33
N PRO A 53 -10.93 -10.07 -0.52
CA PRO A 53 -9.90 -10.87 0.17
C PRO A 53 -8.51 -10.79 -0.48
N GLU A 54 -8.36 -10.09 -1.61
CA GLU A 54 -7.13 -10.11 -2.41
C GLU A 54 -6.71 -8.70 -2.81
N TYR A 55 -5.52 -8.30 -2.37
CA TYR A 55 -4.87 -7.05 -2.75
C TYR A 55 -3.58 -7.33 -3.51
N ALA A 56 -3.23 -6.43 -4.42
CA ALA A 56 -1.96 -6.43 -5.13
C ALA A 56 -1.36 -5.03 -5.12
N LEU A 57 -0.03 -4.95 -5.25
CA LEU A 57 0.69 -3.69 -5.45
C LEU A 57 1.00 -3.53 -6.92
N TYR A 58 0.85 -2.31 -7.41
CA TYR A 58 1.20 -1.92 -8.77
C TYR A 58 2.16 -0.73 -8.70
N GLU A 59 3.15 -0.73 -9.57
CA GLU A 59 4.01 0.42 -9.83
C GLU A 59 3.55 1.13 -11.10
N ILE A 60 3.40 2.45 -11.04
CA ILE A 60 3.02 3.27 -12.19
C ILE A 60 4.28 3.93 -12.71
N HIS A 61 4.68 3.56 -13.93
CA HIS A 61 5.77 4.20 -14.66
C HIS A 61 5.16 5.26 -15.57
N GLU A 62 5.58 6.52 -15.43
CA GLU A 62 5.00 7.64 -16.20
C GLU A 62 5.16 7.51 -17.72
N ASN A 63 6.01 6.59 -18.21
CA ASN A 63 6.26 6.38 -19.64
C ASN A 63 6.25 4.91 -20.14
N GLY A 64 6.00 3.92 -19.27
CA GLY A 64 6.13 2.49 -19.63
C GLY A 64 7.57 2.01 -19.74
#